data_AF-A0A8S3E7U0-F1
#
_entry.id   AF-A0A8S3E7U0-F1
#
_cell.length_a   1.000
_cell.length_b   1.000
_cell.length_c   1.000
_cell.angle_alpha   90.00
_cell.angle_beta   90.00
_cell.angle_gamma   90.00
#
_symmetry.space_group_name_H-M   'P 1'
#
loop_
_entity.id
_entity.type
_entity.pdbx_description
1 polymer ?
#
loop_
_entity_poly.entity_id
_entity_poly.type
_entity_poly.pdbx_seq_one_letter_code
_entity_poly.pdbx_strand_id
1 'polypeptide(L)'
;MPIAKNNQYLTIEKTPHYFIDRQTPARIAHFLPEVKLIVILRDPIIRAISDYVQIKSRHESYPTFDEFISMNNFTRWTPIKIGCYSLYLRRWLKYFPLERIHFVDGENLIQRPWQELESVQKFLNISNHIQQEHFYFNSHKRNFPCIKQPNGCLGSSKGRHHPSISEH
;
A
#
# COMPACT_ATOMS: atom_id res chain seq x y z
N MET A 1 -13.62 12.21 9.57
CA MET A 1 -13.72 10.82 10.06
C MET A 1 -15.06 10.64 10.75
N PRO A 2 -15.84 9.59 10.47
CA PRO A 2 -17.01 9.29 11.28
C PRO A 2 -16.56 8.95 12.71
N ILE A 3 -17.23 9.53 13.71
CA ILE A 3 -16.96 9.27 15.12
C ILE A 3 -17.58 7.91 15.47
N ALA A 4 -16.76 6.96 15.89
CA ALA A 4 -17.26 5.72 16.50
C ALA A 4 -17.96 6.07 17.82
N LYS A 5 -19.27 5.82 17.91
CA LYS A 5 -19.99 5.91 19.19
C LYS A 5 -19.71 4.64 19.98
N ASN A 6 -19.11 4.81 21.16
CA ASN A 6 -18.69 3.77 22.11
C ASN A 6 -17.45 2.99 21.61
N ASN A 7 -16.55 2.61 22.51
CA ASN A 7 -15.27 1.89 22.27
C ASN A 7 -15.41 0.50 21.58
N GLN A 8 -16.53 0.22 20.92
CA GLN A 8 -16.80 -1.01 20.18
C GLN A 8 -16.18 -1.03 18.78
N TYR A 9 -15.87 0.15 18.20
CA TYR A 9 -15.37 0.24 16.83
C TYR A 9 -14.03 0.95 16.75
N LEU A 10 -13.13 0.40 15.95
CA LEU A 10 -11.88 1.04 15.57
C LEU A 10 -12.07 1.82 14.27
N THR A 11 -11.80 3.13 14.29
CA THR A 11 -11.84 3.97 13.08
C THR A 11 -10.50 3.94 12.37
N ILE A 12 -10.51 3.62 11.07
CA ILE A 12 -9.32 3.58 10.20
C ILE A 12 -9.55 4.51 9.02
N GLU A 13 -8.48 5.18 8.57
CA GLU A 13 -8.41 5.94 7.32
C GLU A 13 -7.17 5.51 6.54
N LYS A 14 -7.17 5.67 5.22
CA LYS A 14 -6.07 5.24 4.35
C LYS A 14 -5.80 6.23 3.22
N THR A 15 -4.73 7.00 3.38
CA THR A 15 -4.18 7.89 2.34
C THR A 15 -2.74 7.51 2.01
N PRO A 16 -2.44 6.90 0.83
CA PRO A 16 -1.09 6.43 0.49
C PRO A 16 -0.03 7.54 0.50
N HIS A 17 -0.42 8.77 0.14
CA HIS A 17 0.51 9.89 0.01
C HIS A 17 1.15 10.31 1.35
N TYR A 18 0.51 9.98 2.48
CA TYR A 18 1.06 10.29 3.80
C TYR A 18 2.49 9.80 3.98
N PHE A 19 2.80 8.59 3.51
CA PHE A 19 4.11 7.99 3.74
C PHE A 19 5.25 8.84 3.18
N ILE A 20 5.02 9.52 2.04
CA ILE A 20 6.05 10.28 1.33
C ILE A 20 6.04 11.78 1.61
N ASP A 21 4.91 12.30 2.10
CA ASP A 21 4.78 13.71 2.45
C ASP A 21 5.72 14.09 3.61
N ARG A 22 6.31 15.29 3.52
CA ARG A 22 7.33 15.74 4.48
C ARG A 22 6.73 16.19 5.81
N GLN A 23 5.52 16.73 5.81
CA GLN A 23 4.90 17.35 6.97
C GLN A 23 3.95 16.40 7.70
N THR A 24 3.42 15.40 7.01
CA THR A 24 2.48 14.43 7.57
C THR A 24 2.93 13.77 8.87
N PRO A 25 4.18 13.26 9.02
CA PRO A 25 4.58 12.61 10.27
C PRO A 25 4.45 13.54 11.49
N ALA A 26 4.91 14.79 11.37
CA ALA A 26 4.83 15.79 12.43
C ALA A 26 3.37 16.16 12.76
N ARG A 27 2.55 16.34 11.73
CA ARG A 27 1.13 16.68 11.90
C ARG A 27 0.35 15.56 12.58
N ILE A 28 0.54 14.31 12.15
CA ILE A 28 -0.13 13.18 12.78
C ILE A 28 0.35 13.03 14.22
N ALA A 29 1.65 13.17 14.51
CA ALA A 29 2.14 13.07 15.88
C ALA A 29 1.59 14.17 16.79
N HIS A 30 1.36 15.37 16.25
CA HIS A 30 0.74 16.47 17.00
C HIS A 30 -0.72 16.19 17.38
N PHE A 31 -1.53 15.68 16.46
CA PHE A 31 -2.97 15.46 16.70
C PHE A 31 -3.30 14.07 17.27
N LEU A 32 -2.50 13.05 16.95
CA LEU A 32 -2.73 11.64 17.23
C LEU A 32 -1.42 10.95 17.65
N PRO A 33 -0.78 11.35 18.77
CA PRO A 33 0.53 10.84 19.18
C PRO A 33 0.56 9.32 19.41
N GLU A 34 -0.57 8.75 19.84
CA GLU A 34 -0.70 7.32 20.18
C GLU A 34 -1.20 6.47 19.00
N VAL A 35 -1.34 7.05 17.80
CA VAL A 35 -1.90 6.31 16.65
C VAL A 35 -1.02 5.12 16.26
N LYS A 36 -1.68 4.04 15.86
CA LYS A 36 -1.03 2.89 15.22
C LYS A 36 -1.00 3.13 13.70
N LEU A 37 0.16 2.96 13.10
CA LEU A 37 0.42 3.18 11.68
C LEU A 37 0.58 1.83 10.98
N ILE A 38 -0.05 1.66 9.82
CA ILE A 38 0.11 0.48 8.97
C ILE A 38 0.71 0.92 7.64
N VAL A 39 1.81 0.30 7.25
CA VAL A 39 2.51 0.58 5.99
C VAL A 39 2.55 -0.70 5.16
N ILE A 40 1.85 -0.70 4.03
CA ILE A 40 1.89 -1.82 3.08
C ILE A 40 3.03 -1.55 2.10
N LEU A 41 4.06 -2.41 2.12
CA LEU A 41 5.20 -2.32 1.21
C LEU A 41 5.10 -3.37 0.12
N ARG A 42 5.76 -3.13 -1.00
CA ARG A 42 5.88 -4.07 -2.11
C ARG A 42 7.30 -4.07 -2.63
N ASP A 43 7.67 -5.05 -3.44
CA ASP A 43 8.88 -4.96 -4.27
C ASP A 43 8.93 -3.57 -4.96
N PRO A 44 10.01 -2.78 -4.77
CA PRO A 44 10.08 -1.40 -5.23
C PRO A 44 10.07 -1.28 -6.76
N ILE A 45 10.55 -2.30 -7.49
CA ILE A 45 10.52 -2.36 -8.95
C ILE A 45 9.07 -2.55 -9.40
N ILE A 46 8.38 -3.57 -8.87
CA ILE A 46 6.98 -3.86 -9.21
C ILE A 46 6.07 -2.68 -8.83
N ARG A 47 6.36 -2.02 -7.70
CA ARG A 47 5.67 -0.82 -7.23
C ARG A 47 5.85 0.35 -8.21
N ALA A 48 7.07 0.60 -8.69
CA ALA A 48 7.35 1.66 -9.66
C ALA A 48 6.63 1.42 -11.00
N ILE A 49 6.62 0.17 -11.48
CA ILE A 49 5.89 -0.23 -12.69
C ILE A 49 4.38 -0.01 -12.50
N SER A 50 3.83 -0.39 -11.35
CA SER A 50 2.41 -0.21 -11.06
C SER A 50 2.00 1.27 -11.05
N ASP A 51 2.83 2.12 -10.45
CA ASP A 51 2.65 3.58 -10.46
C ASP A 51 2.71 4.14 -11.89
N TYR A 52 3.70 3.72 -12.68
CA TYR A 52 3.83 4.09 -14.09
C TYR A 52 2.55 3.77 -14.87
N VAL A 53 2.07 2.52 -14.78
CA VAL A 53 0.85 2.07 -15.47
C VAL A 53 -0.36 2.91 -15.03
N GLN A 54 -0.45 3.25 -13.75
CA GLN A 54 -1.52 4.11 -13.25
C GLN A 54 -1.44 5.53 -13.81
N ILE A 55 -0.25 6.13 -13.87
CA ILE A 55 -0.04 7.48 -14.42
C ILE A 55 -0.35 7.49 -15.92
N LYS A 56 0.20 6.55 -16.68
CA LYS A 56 -0.04 6.41 -18.13
C LYS A 56 -1.53 6.19 -18.45
N SER A 57 -2.27 5.44 -17.63
CA SER A 57 -3.73 5.27 -17.80
C SER A 57 -4.54 6.55 -17.61
N ARG A 58 -3.97 7.58 -16.98
CA ARG A 58 -4.59 8.88 -16.75
C ARG A 58 -4.06 9.96 -17.69
N HIS A 59 -2.86 9.77 -18.22
CA HIS A 59 -2.15 10.73 -19.06
C HIS A 59 -1.52 9.99 -20.24
N GLU A 60 -2.21 9.97 -21.37
CA GLU A 60 -1.77 9.23 -22.57
C GLU A 60 -0.42 9.73 -23.11
N SER A 61 -0.13 11.03 -22.97
CA SER A 61 1.14 11.65 -23.36
C SER A 61 2.30 11.38 -22.39
N TYR A 62 2.08 10.61 -21.31
CA TYR A 62 3.17 10.29 -20.37
C TYR A 62 4.25 9.45 -21.07
N PRO A 63 5.56 9.76 -20.93
CA PRO A 63 6.61 9.06 -21.66
C PRO A 63 6.59 7.56 -21.38
N THR A 64 7.04 6.74 -22.33
CA THR A 64 7.18 5.29 -22.14
C THR A 64 8.24 4.96 -21.09
N PHE A 65 8.24 3.71 -20.60
CA PHE A 65 9.26 3.26 -19.66
C PHE A 65 10.68 3.40 -20.27
N ASP A 66 10.84 3.01 -21.54
CA ASP A 66 12.12 3.10 -22.27
C ASP A 66 12.53 4.55 -22.55
N GLU A 67 11.57 5.43 -22.84
CA GLU A 67 11.83 6.87 -22.96
C GLU A 67 12.35 7.45 -21.64
N PHE A 68 11.76 7.08 -20.50
CA PHE A 68 12.30 7.50 -19.20
C PHE A 68 13.69 6.94 -18.92
N ILE A 69 13.96 5.70 -19.37
CA ILE A 69 15.27 5.08 -19.22
C ILE A 69 16.35 5.86 -19.96
N SER A 70 16.09 6.15 -21.24
CA SER A 70 17.03 6.86 -22.10
C SER A 70 17.36 8.29 -21.65
N MET A 71 16.49 8.92 -20.85
CA MET A 71 16.70 10.28 -20.32
C MET A 71 17.77 10.39 -19.21
N ASN A 72 18.40 9.28 -18.80
CA ASN A 72 19.48 9.23 -17.78
C ASN A 72 19.17 9.95 -16.45
N ASN A 73 17.88 10.13 -16.12
CA ASN A 73 17.39 10.90 -14.97
C ASN A 73 16.47 10.09 -14.05
N PHE A 74 16.59 8.77 -14.07
CA PHE A 74 15.77 7.84 -13.29
C PHE A 74 15.68 8.14 -11.79
N THR A 75 16.76 8.64 -11.20
CA THR A 75 16.79 8.99 -9.76
C THR A 75 15.83 10.13 -9.40
N ARG A 76 15.43 10.95 -10.39
CA ARG A 76 14.43 12.01 -10.25
C ARG A 76 13.01 11.53 -10.54
N TRP A 77 12.85 10.33 -11.09
CA TRP A 77 11.55 9.79 -11.42
C TRP A 77 10.78 9.43 -10.15
N THR A 78 9.62 10.08 -9.96
CA THR A 78 8.81 9.96 -8.74
C THR A 78 8.49 8.50 -8.38
N PRO A 79 8.10 7.61 -9.30
CA PRO A 79 7.88 6.20 -9.00
C PRO A 79 9.12 5.47 -8.43
N ILE A 80 10.32 5.69 -8.96
CA ILE A 80 11.52 5.09 -8.37
C ILE A 80 11.75 5.63 -6.96
N LYS A 81 11.66 6.96 -6.81
CA LYS A 81 11.93 7.63 -5.54
C LYS A 81 11.01 7.14 -4.42
N ILE A 82 9.72 6.92 -4.70
CA ILE A 82 8.76 6.39 -3.73
C ILE A 82 9.15 4.97 -3.26
N GLY A 83 9.79 4.18 -4.12
CA GLY A 83 10.34 2.86 -3.78
C GLY A 83 11.52 2.90 -2.80
N CYS A 84 12.15 4.06 -2.57
CA CYS A 84 13.21 4.22 -1.58
C CYS A 84 12.64 4.32 -0.15
N TYR A 85 11.99 3.26 0.34
CA TYR A 85 11.22 3.28 1.59
C TYR A 85 12.01 3.76 2.82
N SER A 86 13.29 3.41 2.92
CA SER A 86 14.17 3.82 4.02
C SER A 86 14.30 5.34 4.15
N LEU A 87 14.27 6.08 3.03
CA LEU A 87 14.32 7.54 3.01
C LEU A 87 13.13 8.15 3.75
N TYR A 88 11.94 7.58 3.53
CA TYR A 88 10.70 8.07 4.12
C TYR A 88 10.54 7.58 5.54
N LEU A 89 10.81 6.30 5.79
CA LEU A 89 10.70 5.69 7.12
C LEU A 89 11.55 6.44 8.16
N ARG A 90 12.77 6.87 7.80
CA ARG A 90 13.62 7.70 8.67
C ARG A 90 12.95 8.99 9.15
N ARG A 91 11.97 9.53 8.41
CA ARG A 91 11.21 10.72 8.83
C ARG A 91 10.13 10.37 9.84
N TRP A 92 9.43 9.26 9.61
CA TRP A 92 8.41 8.74 10.52
C TRP A 92 8.99 8.34 11.87
N LEU A 93 10.16 7.71 11.87
CA LEU A 93 10.86 7.29 13.09
C LEU A 93 11.37 8.44 13.97
N LYS A 94 11.30 9.70 13.50
CA LYS A 94 11.57 10.87 14.36
C LYS A 94 10.40 11.20 15.29
N TYR A 95 9.20 10.72 14.97
CA TYR A 95 7.97 11.09 15.66
C TYR A 95 7.25 9.88 16.27
N PHE A 96 7.41 8.70 15.68
CA PHE A 96 6.78 7.47 16.15
C PHE A 96 7.85 6.40 16.40
N PRO A 97 7.80 5.72 17.55
CA PRO A 97 8.67 4.59 17.80
C PRO A 97 8.25 3.42 16.89
N LEU A 98 9.18 2.51 16.58
CA LEU A 98 8.97 1.46 15.58
C LEU A 98 7.78 0.55 15.93
N GLU A 99 7.50 0.35 17.22
CA GLU A 99 6.40 -0.46 17.75
C GLU A 99 5.03 0.11 17.41
N ARG A 100 4.94 1.39 17.00
CA ARG A 100 3.69 2.01 16.50
C ARG A 100 3.51 1.83 14.99
N ILE A 101 4.46 1.19 14.29
CA ILE A 101 4.43 1.01 12.84
C ILE A 101 4.44 -0.49 12.52
N HIS A 102 3.35 -0.96 11.91
CA HIS A 102 3.26 -2.31 11.39
C HIS A 102 3.47 -2.33 9.88
N PHE A 103 4.38 -3.16 9.41
CA PHE A 103 4.64 -3.37 7.99
C PHE A 103 3.87 -4.60 7.52
N VAL A 104 3.12 -4.41 6.45
CA VAL A 104 2.39 -5.47 5.75
C VAL A 104 3.13 -5.78 4.46
N ASP A 105 3.40 -7.05 4.22
CA ASP A 105 3.98 -7.54 2.98
C ASP A 105 2.89 -7.54 1.90
N GLY A 106 3.03 -6.67 0.90
CA GLY A 106 2.06 -6.52 -0.16
C GLY A 106 2.06 -7.67 -1.18
N GLU A 107 3.15 -8.43 -1.30
CA GLU A 107 3.17 -9.67 -2.08
C GLU A 107 2.42 -10.77 -1.34
N ASN A 108 2.66 -10.93 -0.04
CA ASN A 108 1.94 -11.89 0.79
C ASN A 108 0.46 -11.49 0.98
N LEU A 109 0.13 -10.21 0.99
CA LEU A 109 -1.26 -9.74 1.03
C LEU A 109 -2.06 -10.17 -0.22
N ILE A 110 -1.38 -10.35 -1.35
CA ILE A 110 -2.00 -10.89 -2.57
C ILE A 110 -2.12 -12.41 -2.46
N GLN A 111 -1.05 -13.11 -2.03
CA GLN A 111 -1.00 -14.58 -2.07
C GLN A 111 -1.73 -15.24 -0.90
N ARG A 112 -1.63 -14.67 0.31
CA ARG A 112 -2.13 -15.20 1.58
C ARG A 112 -2.69 -14.06 2.47
N PRO A 113 -3.74 -13.35 2.03
CA PRO A 113 -4.27 -12.18 2.74
C PRO A 113 -4.66 -12.44 4.20
N TRP A 114 -5.09 -13.65 4.54
CA TRP A 114 -5.46 -14.00 5.92
C TRP A 114 -4.26 -13.94 6.87
N GLN A 115 -3.05 -14.27 6.43
CA GLN A 115 -1.84 -14.23 7.27
C GLN A 115 -1.43 -12.79 7.59
N GLU A 116 -1.45 -11.92 6.58
CA GLU A 116 -1.18 -10.49 6.77
C GLU A 116 -2.26 -9.85 7.65
N LEU A 117 -3.53 -10.19 7.44
CA LEU A 117 -4.64 -9.62 8.21
C LEU A 117 -4.72 -10.17 9.63
N GLU A 118 -4.28 -11.40 9.89
CA GLU A 118 -4.05 -11.91 11.25
C GLU A 118 -3.02 -11.06 11.99
N SER A 119 -1.89 -10.76 11.34
CA SER A 119 -0.83 -9.91 11.91
C SER A 119 -1.32 -8.49 12.17
N VAL A 120 -2.11 -7.93 11.25
CA VAL A 120 -2.76 -6.61 11.43
C VAL A 120 -3.74 -6.61 12.59
N GLN A 121 -4.60 -7.63 12.71
CA GLN A 121 -5.56 -7.75 13.81
C GLN A 121 -4.84 -7.82 15.17
N LYS A 122 -3.78 -8.62 15.26
CA LYS A 122 -2.91 -8.70 16.45
C LYS A 122 -2.27 -7.35 16.77
N PHE A 123 -1.70 -6.68 15.77
CA PHE A 123 -1.10 -5.36 15.95
C PHE A 123 -2.12 -4.32 16.43
N LEU A 124 -3.35 -4.36 15.94
CA LEU A 124 -4.42 -3.45 16.35
C LEU A 124 -5.04 -3.80 17.71
N ASN A 125 -4.71 -4.96 18.29
CA ASN A 125 -5.33 -5.53 19.49
C ASN A 125 -6.85 -5.73 19.33
N ILE A 126 -7.27 -6.27 18.19
CA ILE A 126 -8.67 -6.64 17.93
C ILE A 126 -8.80 -8.17 17.82
N SER A 127 -10.00 -8.66 18.06
CA SER A 127 -10.33 -10.08 17.93
C SER A 127 -10.01 -10.61 16.52
N ASN A 128 -9.44 -11.80 16.45
CA ASN A 128 -9.08 -12.45 15.20
C ASN A 128 -10.32 -13.09 14.55
N HIS A 129 -10.98 -12.34 13.68
CA HIS A 129 -12.17 -12.77 12.95
C HIS A 129 -11.88 -13.07 11.48
N ILE A 130 -10.88 -12.42 10.89
CA ILE A 130 -10.55 -12.59 9.46
C ILE A 130 -9.71 -13.85 9.27
N GLN A 131 -10.35 -14.91 8.79
CA GLN A 131 -9.76 -16.21 8.51
C GLN A 131 -9.66 -16.51 7.00
N GLN A 132 -8.90 -17.56 6.64
CA GLN A 132 -8.69 -18.01 5.25
C GLN A 132 -10.00 -18.24 4.49
N GLU A 133 -11.00 -18.79 5.15
CA GLU A 133 -12.31 -19.09 4.56
C GLU A 133 -13.08 -17.86 4.07
N HIS A 134 -12.73 -16.65 4.50
CA HIS A 134 -13.34 -15.42 4.00
C HIS A 134 -12.82 -15.01 2.61
N PHE A 135 -11.80 -15.69 2.10
CA PHE A 135 -11.18 -15.37 0.82
C PHE A 135 -11.47 -16.45 -0.23
N TYR A 136 -11.48 -16.01 -1.49
CA TYR A 136 -11.42 -16.88 -2.65
C TYR A 136 -10.58 -16.21 -3.73
N PHE A 137 -10.02 -16.99 -4.65
CA PHE A 137 -9.16 -16.49 -5.72
C PHE A 137 -9.90 -16.55 -7.04
N ASN A 138 -9.85 -15.46 -7.81
CA ASN A 138 -10.54 -15.35 -9.08
C ASN A 138 -9.52 -15.32 -10.24
N SER A 139 -9.55 -16.37 -11.07
CA SER A 139 -8.68 -16.51 -12.25
C SER A 139 -8.88 -15.38 -13.26
N HIS A 140 -10.11 -14.91 -13.46
CA HIS A 140 -10.43 -13.76 -14.32
C HIS A 140 -9.95 -12.42 -13.75
N LYS A 141 -9.56 -12.38 -12.48
CA LYS A 141 -8.94 -11.22 -11.82
C LYS A 141 -7.46 -11.45 -11.57
N ARG A 142 -6.78 -12.22 -12.43
CA ARG A 142 -5.34 -12.50 -12.36
C ARG A 142 -4.92 -13.12 -11.02
N ASN A 143 -5.77 -13.99 -10.47
CA ASN A 143 -5.59 -14.63 -9.17
C ASN A 143 -5.40 -13.62 -8.02
N PHE A 144 -5.99 -12.42 -8.11
CA PHE A 144 -6.13 -11.57 -6.93
C PHE A 144 -7.15 -12.17 -5.96
N PRO A 145 -6.93 -12.04 -4.65
CA PRO A 145 -7.90 -12.48 -3.66
C PRO A 145 -9.13 -11.58 -3.69
N CYS A 146 -10.29 -12.20 -3.55
CA CYS A 146 -11.58 -11.56 -3.38
C CYS A 146 -12.14 -11.95 -2.02
N ILE A 147 -13.00 -11.10 -1.46
CA ILE A 147 -13.65 -11.36 -0.17
C ILE A 147 -14.99 -12.02 -0.46
N LYS A 148 -15.29 -13.13 0.21
CA LYS A 148 -16.62 -13.74 0.15
C LYS A 148 -17.69 -12.74 0.61
N GLN A 149 -18.95 -12.98 0.26
CA GLN A 149 -20.02 -12.01 0.49
C GLN A 149 -19.97 -11.39 1.90
N PRO A 150 -20.20 -10.07 2.02
CA PRO A 150 -20.79 -9.18 1.02
C PRO A 150 -19.79 -8.47 0.06
N ASN A 151 -18.47 -8.62 0.24
CA ASN A 151 -17.51 -7.62 -0.25
C ASN A 151 -16.87 -7.87 -1.63
N GLY A 152 -17.06 -9.04 -2.24
CA GLY A 152 -16.70 -9.33 -3.63
C GLY A 152 -15.23 -9.09 -4.01
N CYS A 153 -14.96 -8.96 -5.32
CA CYS A 153 -13.64 -8.64 -5.84
C CYS A 153 -13.41 -7.13 -5.93
N LEU A 154 -12.14 -6.71 -5.86
CA LEU A 154 -11.77 -5.32 -6.11
C LEU A 154 -12.17 -4.86 -7.54
N GLY A 155 -12.45 -3.56 -7.67
CA GLY A 155 -12.85 -2.92 -8.93
C GLY A 155 -11.79 -3.01 -10.03
N SER A 156 -12.18 -2.72 -11.28
CA SER A 156 -11.33 -2.83 -12.48
C SER A 156 -10.05 -1.98 -12.46
N SER A 157 -10.01 -0.94 -11.63
CA SER A 157 -8.82 -0.11 -11.43
C SER A 157 -7.73 -0.79 -10.58
N LYS A 158 -8.00 -1.97 -10.01
CA LYS A 158 -7.06 -2.77 -9.20
C LYS A 158 -6.58 -3.98 -10.00
N GLY A 159 -5.27 -4.26 -9.93
CA GLY A 159 -4.65 -5.38 -10.65
C GLY A 159 -4.45 -5.15 -12.16
N ARG A 160 -4.20 -3.91 -12.60
CA ARG A 160 -3.95 -3.56 -14.02
C ARG A 160 -2.80 -4.37 -14.60
N HIS A 161 -2.92 -4.75 -15.87
CA HIS A 161 -1.84 -5.44 -16.59
C HIS A 161 -0.57 -4.57 -16.57
N HIS A 162 0.55 -5.19 -16.23
CA HIS A 162 1.84 -4.52 -16.28
C HIS A 162 2.47 -4.84 -17.64
N PRO A 163 3.11 -3.86 -18.32
CA PRO A 163 3.81 -4.14 -19.56
C PRO A 163 4.93 -5.15 -19.33
N SER A 164 5.23 -5.97 -20.34
CA SER A 164 6.48 -6.73 -20.37
C SER A 164 7.63 -5.72 -20.47
N ILE A 165 8.59 -5.82 -19.55
CA ILE A 165 9.79 -5.00 -19.54
C ILE A 165 10.92 -5.90 -20.01
N SER A 166 11.70 -5.44 -20.99
CA SER A 166 12.88 -6.16 -21.46
C SER A 166 13.89 -6.30 -20.33
N GLU A 167 14.34 -7.54 -20.09
CA GLU A 167 15.56 -7.78 -19.32
C GLU A 167 16.72 -7.38 -20.23
N HIS A 168 17.41 -6.29 -19.89
CA HIS A 168 18.63 -5.83 -20.56
C HIS A 168 19.86 -6.25 -19.77
#